data_AF-A0A9W6ZC03-F1
#
_entry.id   AF-A0A9W6ZC03-F1
#
_cell.length_a   1.000
_cell.length_b   1.000
_cell.length_c   1.000
_cell.angle_alpha   90.00
_cell.angle_beta   90.00
_cell.angle_gamma   90.00
#
_symmetry.space_group_name_H-M   'P 1'
#
loop_
_entity.id
_entity.type
_entity.pdbx_description
1 polymer ?
#
loop_
_entity_poly.entity_id
_entity_poly.type
_entity_poly.pdbx_seq_one_letter_code
_entity_poly.pdbx_strand_id
1 'polypeptide(L)'
;MSQVTQATLSPKIVDKARRASTFITVWFRSHPIGEVIGQVMILILLVAIGAVAIGLAERWSFVDSVYFAVQTVTTIGYGDVSPETTAGKVRH
;
A
#
# COMPACT_ATOMS: atom_id res chain seq x y z
N MET A 1 20.96 1.79 -40.89
CA MET A 1 20.71 2.96 -40.02
C MET A 1 20.15 2.52 -38.66
N SER A 2 20.78 1.53 -38.00
CA SER A 2 20.24 0.87 -36.79
C SER A 2 21.25 0.77 -35.63
N GLN A 3 22.46 1.32 -35.78
CA GLN A 3 23.57 1.19 -34.81
C GLN A 3 23.72 2.41 -33.89
N VAL A 4 23.02 3.52 -34.16
CA VAL A 4 23.25 4.81 -33.46
C VAL A 4 22.49 4.91 -32.11
N THR A 5 21.51 4.04 -31.85
CA THR A 5 20.64 4.14 -30.66
C THR A 5 21.15 3.34 -29.43
N GLN A 6 22.21 2.53 -29.54
CA GLN A 6 22.71 1.73 -28.40
C GLN A 6 23.75 2.46 -27.50
N ALA A 7 24.08 3.72 -27.78
CA ALA A 7 25.32 4.34 -27.30
C ALA A 7 25.31 4.98 -25.88
N THR A 8 24.37 4.71 -24.97
CA THR A 8 24.45 5.37 -23.62
C THR A 8 23.91 4.58 -22.42
N LEU A 9 23.43 3.35 -22.59
CA LEU A 9 22.92 2.56 -21.45
C LEU A 9 23.87 1.40 -21.12
N SER A 10 24.46 1.44 -19.92
CA SER A 10 25.30 0.37 -19.38
C SER A 10 24.55 -0.97 -19.43
N PRO A 11 25.20 -2.10 -19.81
CA PRO A 11 24.56 -3.42 -19.89
C PRO A 11 23.80 -3.81 -18.61
N LYS A 12 24.34 -3.40 -17.45
CA LYS A 12 23.73 -3.63 -16.14
C LYS A 12 22.37 -2.94 -15.97
N ILE A 13 22.18 -1.77 -16.60
CA ILE A 13 20.93 -1.00 -16.56
C ILE A 13 19.88 -1.68 -17.43
N VAL A 14 20.28 -2.18 -18.60
CA VAL A 14 19.41 -2.91 -19.52
C VAL A 14 18.91 -4.21 -18.88
N ASP A 15 19.78 -4.93 -18.16
CA ASP A 15 19.41 -6.16 -17.46
C ASP A 15 18.49 -5.92 -16.27
N LYS A 16 18.70 -4.81 -15.54
CA LYS A 16 17.82 -4.39 -14.44
C LYS A 16 16.43 -4.03 -14.97
N ALA A 17 16.36 -3.29 -16.07
CA ALA A 17 15.11 -2.91 -16.74
C ALA A 17 14.37 -4.15 -17.27
N ARG A 18 15.08 -5.11 -17.86
CA ARG A 18 14.52 -6.38 -18.34
C ARG A 18 13.96 -7.23 -17.21
N ARG A 19 14.64 -7.29 -16.06
CA ARG A 19 14.11 -7.97 -14.86
C ARG A 19 12.86 -7.26 -14.35
N ALA A 20 12.87 -5.94 -14.23
CA ALA A 20 11.72 -5.16 -13.80
C ALA A 20 10.50 -5.34 -14.71
N SER A 21 10.69 -5.35 -16.04
CA SER A 21 9.60 -5.55 -16.99
C SER A 21 8.99 -6.95 -16.89
N THR A 22 9.82 -7.98 -16.69
CA THR A 22 9.34 -9.35 -16.53
C THR A 22 8.50 -9.49 -15.25
N PHE A 23 8.93 -8.87 -14.14
CA PHE A 23 8.14 -8.86 -12.90
C PHE A 23 6.76 -8.23 -13.09
N ILE A 24 6.70 -7.04 -13.70
CA ILE A 24 5.43 -6.33 -13.94
C ILE A 24 4.51 -7.14 -14.87
N THR A 25 5.06 -7.69 -15.95
CA THR A 25 4.24 -8.38 -16.96
C THR A 25 3.73 -9.74 -16.45
N VAL A 26 4.54 -10.46 -15.65
CA VAL A 26 4.11 -11.72 -15.01
C VAL A 26 3.05 -11.44 -13.96
N TRP A 27 3.23 -10.40 -13.16
CA TRP A 27 2.27 -9.99 -12.13
C TRP A 27 0.93 -9.54 -12.74
N PHE A 28 0.94 -8.72 -13.79
CA PHE A 28 -0.29 -8.31 -14.48
C PHE A 28 -0.97 -9.45 -15.23
N ARG A 29 -0.22 -10.44 -15.73
CA ARG A 29 -0.77 -11.62 -16.43
C ARG A 29 -1.40 -12.62 -15.45
N SER A 30 -0.91 -12.69 -14.21
CA SER A 30 -1.38 -13.65 -13.22
C SER A 30 -2.62 -13.22 -12.44
N HIS A 31 -2.98 -11.92 -12.46
CA HIS A 31 -4.15 -11.41 -11.75
C HIS A 31 -5.29 -11.11 -12.75
N PRO A 32 -6.24 -12.04 -12.98
CA PRO A 32 -7.50 -11.69 -13.64
C PRO A 32 -8.18 -10.56 -12.85
N ILE A 33 -8.86 -9.64 -13.53
CA ILE A 33 -9.47 -8.44 -12.93
C ILE A 33 -10.34 -8.77 -11.69
N GLY A 34 -10.95 -9.96 -11.64
CA GLY A 34 -11.69 -10.45 -10.47
C GLY A 34 -10.86 -10.65 -9.20
N GLU A 35 -9.60 -11.08 -9.32
CA GLU A 35 -8.70 -11.25 -8.16
C GLU A 35 -8.21 -9.90 -7.63
N VAL A 36 -7.92 -8.93 -8.52
CA VAL A 36 -7.58 -7.56 -8.12
C VAL A 36 -8.74 -6.91 -7.39
N ILE A 37 -9.98 -7.10 -7.87
CA ILE A 37 -11.18 -6.65 -7.17
C ILE A 37 -11.26 -7.31 -5.79
N GLY A 38 -10.98 -8.61 -5.68
CA GLY A 38 -10.92 -9.31 -4.39
C GLY A 38 -9.89 -8.71 -3.41
N GLN A 39 -8.68 -8.40 -3.89
CA GLN A 39 -7.61 -7.77 -3.12
C GLN A 39 -7.96 -6.35 -2.66
N VAL A 40 -8.61 -5.56 -3.51
CA VAL A 40 -9.07 -4.21 -3.14
C VAL A 40 -10.23 -4.29 -2.15
N MET A 41 -11.16 -5.22 -2.32
CA MET A 41 -12.28 -5.43 -1.41
C MET A 41 -11.82 -5.87 -0.02
N ILE A 42 -10.85 -6.79 0.08
CA ILE A 42 -10.31 -7.21 1.38
C ILE A 42 -9.53 -6.07 2.06
N LEU A 43 -8.85 -5.23 1.29
CA LEU A 43 -8.18 -4.03 1.81
C LEU A 43 -9.18 -3.04 2.40
N ILE A 44 -10.27 -2.76 1.67
CA ILE A 44 -11.36 -1.88 2.14
C ILE A 44 -12.00 -2.44 3.40
N LEU A 45 -12.25 -3.76 3.44
CA LEU A 45 -12.82 -4.42 4.61
C LEU A 45 -11.89 -4.31 5.83
N LEU A 46 -10.59 -4.52 5.65
CA LEU A 46 -9.61 -4.39 6.72
C LEU A 46 -9.54 -2.96 7.28
N VAL A 47 -9.57 -1.96 6.39
CA VAL A 47 -9.64 -0.54 6.79
C VAL A 47 -10.92 -0.24 7.55
N ALA A 48 -12.07 -0.72 7.06
CA ALA A 48 -13.36 -0.49 7.72
C ALA A 48 -13.42 -1.11 9.11
N ILE A 49 -12.95 -2.35 9.27
CA ILE A 49 -12.89 -3.04 10.57
C ILE A 49 -11.96 -2.28 11.53
N GLY A 50 -10.75 -1.90 11.08
CA GLY A 50 -9.81 -1.15 11.89
C GLY A 50 -10.35 0.22 12.31
N ALA A 51 -10.97 0.95 11.38
CA ALA A 51 -11.59 2.24 11.65
C ALA A 51 -12.76 2.12 12.64
N VAL A 52 -13.63 1.12 12.50
CA VAL A 52 -14.73 0.91 13.46
C VAL A 52 -14.20 0.54 14.84
N ALA A 53 -13.23 -0.38 14.92
CA ALA A 53 -12.66 -0.80 16.19
C ALA A 53 -12.01 0.36 16.95
N ILE A 54 -11.21 1.18 16.26
CA ILE A 54 -10.49 2.31 16.85
C ILE A 54 -11.45 3.46 17.12
N GLY A 55 -12.39 3.75 16.21
CA GLY A 55 -13.40 4.79 16.42
C GLY A 55 -14.28 4.53 17.64
N LEU A 56 -14.64 3.27 17.89
CA LEU A 56 -15.36 2.87 19.09
C LEU A 56 -14.48 2.94 20.35
N ALA A 57 -13.21 2.54 20.27
CA ALA A 57 -12.29 2.54 21.41
C ALA A 57 -11.88 3.96 21.84
N GLU A 58 -11.59 4.83 20.88
CA GLU A 58 -11.10 6.19 21.10
C GLU A 58 -12.22 7.24 21.10
N ARG A 59 -13.47 6.84 20.83
CA ARG A 59 -14.64 7.72 20.62
C ARG A 59 -14.39 8.78 19.53
N TRP A 60 -13.59 8.43 18.53
CA TRP A 60 -13.27 9.30 17.41
C TRP A 60 -14.42 9.43 16.44
N SER A 61 -14.40 10.52 15.66
CA SER A 61 -15.31 10.65 14.53
C SER A 61 -15.03 9.56 13.51
N PHE A 62 -16.04 9.22 12.70
CA PHE A 62 -15.87 8.25 11.61
C PHE A 62 -14.76 8.67 10.64
N VAL A 63 -14.63 9.96 10.39
CA VAL A 63 -13.63 10.54 9.48
C VAL A 63 -12.22 10.35 10.03
N ASP A 64 -11.99 10.67 11.31
CA ASP A 64 -10.67 10.53 11.95
C ASP A 64 -10.25 9.07 12.03
N SER A 65 -11.21 8.18 12.29
CA SER A 65 -10.97 6.74 12.38
C SER A 65 -10.57 6.13 11.02
N VAL A 66 -11.24 6.53 9.94
CA VAL A 66 -10.89 6.11 8.58
C VAL A 66 -9.55 6.72 8.16
N TYR A 67 -9.31 7.99 8.46
CA TYR A 67 -8.05 8.65 8.17
C TYR A 67 -6.87 7.93 8.84
N PHE A 68 -6.99 7.60 10.12
CA PHE A 68 -5.99 6.82 10.85
C PHE A 68 -5.78 5.42 10.25
N ALA A 69 -6.87 4.71 9.92
CA ALA A 69 -6.78 3.38 9.32
C ALA A 69 -6.09 3.41 7.94
N VAL A 70 -6.36 4.42 7.12
CA VAL A 70 -5.70 4.63 5.82
C VAL A 70 -4.22 4.94 5.99
N GLN A 71 -3.85 5.84 6.90
CA GLN A 71 -2.44 6.12 7.19
C GLN A 71 -1.66 4.89 7.65
N THR A 72 -2.30 4.01 8.43
CA THR A 72 -1.70 2.77 8.94
C THR A 72 -1.48 1.76 7.81
N VAL A 73 -2.49 1.56 6.95
CA VAL A 73 -2.41 0.62 5.82
C VAL A 73 -1.42 1.08 4.75
N THR A 74 -1.39 2.39 4.48
CA THR A 74 -0.42 2.99 3.54
C THR A 74 0.96 3.16 4.16
N THR A 75 1.11 2.85 5.46
CA THR A 75 2.31 3.06 6.27
C THR A 75 2.87 4.49 6.16
N ILE A 76 2.02 5.48 5.85
CA ILE A 76 2.41 6.89 5.81
C ILE A 76 2.66 7.39 7.24
N GLY A 77 1.68 7.16 8.12
CA GLY A 77 1.77 7.42 9.56
C GLY A 77 2.26 8.83 9.93
N TYR A 78 1.55 9.89 9.50
CA TYR A 78 1.92 11.26 9.86
C TYR A 78 1.93 11.50 11.38
N GLY A 79 1.12 10.75 12.13
CA GLY A 79 1.06 10.81 13.60
C GLY A 79 0.34 12.06 14.14
N ASP A 80 -0.36 12.78 13.26
CA ASP A 80 -1.25 13.89 13.58
C ASP A 80 -2.54 13.43 14.27
N VAL A 81 -3.02 12.23 13.90
CA VAL A 81 -4.09 11.51 14.58
C VAL A 81 -3.49 10.21 15.10
N SER A 82 -3.54 9.98 16.41
CA SER A 82 -2.95 8.79 17.04
C SER A 82 -3.72 8.38 18.29
N PRO A 83 -3.95 7.07 18.53
CA PRO A 83 -4.76 6.60 19.65
C PRO A 83 -4.18 7.07 20.99
N GLU A 84 -5.03 7.63 21.84
CA GLU A 84 -4.62 8.15 23.14
C GLU A 84 -4.85 7.14 24.27
N THR A 85 -5.70 6.12 24.05
CA THR A 85 -6.03 5.12 25.07
C THR A 85 -4.84 4.21 25.43
N THR A 86 -4.81 3.81 26.69
CA THR A 86 -3.79 2.93 27.31
C THR A 86 -3.62 1.57 26.59
N ALA A 87 -4.62 1.12 25.83
CA ALA A 87 -4.52 -0.10 25.02
C ALA A 87 -3.61 0.07 23.78
N GLY A 88 -3.52 1.28 23.22
CA GLY A 88 -2.57 1.65 22.15
C GLY A 88 -1.19 2.07 22.68
N LYS A 89 -1.15 2.56 23.93
CA LYS A 89 0.08 2.88 24.67
C LYS A 89 0.47 1.75 25.61
N VAL A 90 0.75 0.54 25.11
CA VAL A 90 1.58 -0.41 25.88
C VAL A 90 3.04 0.06 25.78
N ARG A 91 3.38 1.11 26.51
CA ARG A 91 4.77 1.42 26.87
C ARG A 91 4.78 2.10 28.23
N HIS A 92 5.56 1.47 29.12
CA HIS A 92 6.03 1.92 30.44
C HIS A 92 6.07 3.43 30.66
#